data_AF-A0A7W6KYC6-F1
#
_entry.id   AF-A0A7W6KYC6-F1
#
_cell.length_a   1.000
_cell.length_b   1.000
_cell.length_c   1.000
_cell.angle_alpha   90.00
_cell.angle_beta   90.00
_cell.angle_gamma   90.00
#
_symmetry.space_group_name_H-M   'P 1'
#
loop_
_entity.id
_entity.type
_entity.pdbx_description
1 polymer ?
#
loop_
_entity_poly.entity_id
_entity_poly.type
_entity_poly.pdbx_seq_one_letter_code
_entity_poly.pdbx_strand_id
1 'polypeptide(L)'
;MTIKATALTLATAIELQPGAVFVADGHWYMRADVSDRADVETRQAAIPLSKGAEFHWLTSEKCLTLAKGYRYELRIIGPLQGPGKTEQGSLVWCNDGTLAVAMKNYFMAFTGVETKDVNIRAGTFSAFHWGAWVLDADGKEISPDPLFVIGADAENTGIHAKART
;
A
#
# COMPACT_ATOMS: atom_id res chain seq x y z
N MET A 1 8.27 10.62 12.25
CA MET A 1 7.35 11.26 11.30
C MET A 1 6.85 12.58 11.87
N THR A 2 7.24 13.68 11.25
CA THR A 2 6.70 15.01 11.54
C THR A 2 6.05 15.58 10.29
N ILE A 3 4.72 15.65 10.26
CA ILE A 3 3.93 16.32 9.22
C ILE A 3 3.02 17.37 9.86
N LYS A 4 2.61 18.40 9.13
CA LYS A 4 1.58 19.33 9.62
C LYS A 4 0.28 18.56 9.86
N ALA A 5 -0.32 18.70 11.03
CA ALA A 5 -1.61 18.06 11.33
C ALA A 5 -2.71 18.43 10.32
N THR A 6 -2.65 19.64 9.77
CA THR A 6 -3.56 20.13 8.72
C THR A 6 -3.38 19.47 7.35
N ALA A 7 -2.35 18.62 7.17
CA ALA A 7 -2.22 17.76 5.99
C ALA A 7 -3.15 16.54 6.06
N LEU A 8 -3.81 16.33 7.20
CA LEU A 8 -4.81 15.30 7.41
C LEU A 8 -6.18 15.92 7.66
N THR A 9 -7.23 15.20 7.28
CA THR A 9 -8.62 15.55 7.56
C THR A 9 -9.41 14.33 8.00
N LEU A 10 -10.41 14.56 8.86
CA LEU A 10 -11.38 13.54 9.22
C LEU A 10 -12.27 13.23 8.01
N ALA A 11 -12.55 11.94 7.78
CA ALA A 11 -13.43 11.45 6.72
C ALA A 11 -14.18 10.19 7.18
N THR A 12 -15.14 9.74 6.37
CA THR A 12 -15.76 8.41 6.50
C THR A 12 -15.10 7.49 5.48
N ALA A 13 -14.60 6.32 5.90
CA ALA A 13 -13.77 5.48 5.03
C ALA A 13 -14.48 5.02 3.74
N ILE A 14 -15.76 4.62 3.83
CA ILE A 14 -16.55 4.20 2.68
C ILE A 14 -16.83 5.33 1.66
N GLU A 15 -16.76 6.59 2.09
CA GLU A 15 -16.99 7.77 1.24
C GLU A 15 -15.73 8.21 0.50
N LEU A 16 -14.56 7.65 0.84
CA LEU A 16 -13.31 7.95 0.15
C LEU A 16 -13.32 7.39 -1.27
N GLN A 17 -12.57 8.06 -2.16
CA GLN A 17 -12.37 7.59 -3.52
C GLN A 17 -11.51 6.31 -3.56
N PRO A 18 -11.71 5.42 -4.54
CA PRO A 18 -10.77 4.33 -4.83
C PRO A 18 -9.32 4.83 -4.87
N GLY A 19 -8.40 4.13 -4.21
CA GLY A 19 -6.97 4.47 -4.17
C GLY A 19 -6.58 5.48 -3.10
N ALA A 20 -7.57 6.09 -2.42
CA ALA A 20 -7.30 6.96 -1.28
C ALA A 20 -6.65 6.18 -0.14
N VAL A 21 -5.63 6.79 0.46
CA VAL A 21 -4.94 6.25 1.64
C VAL A 21 -5.53 6.88 2.89
N PHE A 22 -5.78 6.06 3.92
CA PHE A 22 -6.32 6.51 5.20
C PHE A 22 -5.74 5.72 6.36
N VAL A 23 -5.82 6.28 7.57
CA VAL A 23 -5.46 5.60 8.82
C VAL A 23 -6.69 5.41 9.68
N ALA A 24 -6.84 4.18 10.18
CA ALA A 24 -7.87 3.75 11.13
C ALA A 24 -7.23 2.73 12.08
N ASP A 25 -7.60 2.76 13.37
CA ASP A 25 -7.07 1.84 14.40
C ASP A 25 -5.53 1.75 14.44
N GLY A 26 -4.84 2.86 14.14
CA GLY A 26 -3.37 2.92 14.13
C GLY A 26 -2.69 2.31 12.91
N HIS A 27 -3.44 1.85 11.90
CA HIS A 27 -2.91 1.23 10.69
C HIS A 27 -3.27 2.02 9.43
N TRP A 28 -2.34 2.06 8.47
CA TRP A 28 -2.62 2.63 7.15
C TRP A 28 -3.26 1.61 6.23
N TYR A 29 -4.23 2.08 5.46
CA TYR A 29 -4.98 1.33 4.48
C TYR A 29 -5.10 2.11 3.17
N MET A 30 -5.33 1.39 2.09
CA MET A 30 -5.85 1.94 0.84
C MET A 30 -7.29 1.52 0.67
N ARG A 31 -8.17 2.48 0.36
CA ARG A 31 -9.55 2.21 0.00
C ARG A 31 -9.58 1.56 -1.38
N ALA A 32 -10.20 0.38 -1.49
CA ALA A 32 -10.35 -0.33 -2.74
C ALA A 32 -11.81 -0.70 -3.02
N ASP A 33 -12.13 -0.84 -4.29
CA ASP A 33 -13.33 -1.48 -4.79
C ASP A 33 -12.98 -2.92 -5.17
N VAL A 34 -13.50 -3.88 -4.41
CA VAL A 34 -13.23 -5.30 -4.58
C VAL A 34 -14.52 -5.99 -4.99
N SER A 35 -14.52 -6.62 -6.16
CA SER A 35 -15.59 -7.51 -6.57
C SER A 35 -15.42 -8.85 -5.85
N ASP A 36 -16.43 -9.29 -5.11
CA ASP A 36 -16.47 -10.67 -4.67
C ASP A 36 -16.61 -11.56 -5.92
N ARG A 37 -15.82 -12.62 -6.06
CA ARG A 37 -15.94 -13.49 -7.23
C ARG A 37 -17.22 -14.33 -7.21
N ALA A 38 -17.94 -14.35 -6.09
CA ALA A 38 -19.24 -15.00 -5.92
C ALA A 38 -20.43 -14.06 -6.14
N ASP A 39 -20.27 -12.76 -5.91
CA ASP A 39 -21.34 -11.74 -6.04
C ASP A 39 -20.99 -10.74 -7.14
N VAL A 40 -21.96 -10.35 -7.96
CA VAL A 40 -21.78 -9.34 -9.02
C VAL A 40 -21.54 -7.93 -8.45
N GLU A 41 -21.65 -7.77 -7.13
CA GLU A 41 -21.49 -6.49 -6.44
C GLU A 41 -20.03 -6.21 -6.06
N THR A 42 -19.54 -5.06 -6.52
CA THR A 42 -18.30 -4.47 -6.04
C THR A 42 -18.54 -3.82 -4.67
N ARG A 43 -17.73 -4.18 -3.68
CA ARG A 43 -17.81 -3.68 -2.31
C ARG A 43 -16.55 -2.91 -1.94
N GLN A 44 -16.72 -1.89 -1.09
CA GLN A 44 -15.61 -1.07 -0.61
C GLN A 44 -14.85 -1.79 0.49
N ALA A 45 -13.53 -1.80 0.42
CA ALA A 45 -12.65 -2.49 1.35
C ALA A 45 -11.42 -1.69 1.73
N ALA A 46 -10.86 -2.04 2.89
CA ALA A 46 -9.58 -1.55 3.39
C ALA A 46 -8.46 -2.53 3.03
N ILE A 47 -7.57 -2.13 2.12
CA ILE A 47 -6.39 -2.92 1.78
C ILE A 47 -5.25 -2.51 2.72
N PRO A 48 -4.70 -3.43 3.53
CA PRO A 48 -3.68 -3.09 4.52
C PRO A 48 -2.38 -2.60 3.85
N LEU A 49 -1.92 -1.42 4.28
CA LEU A 49 -0.65 -0.79 3.92
C LEU A 49 0.23 -0.59 5.16
N SER A 50 0.12 -1.48 6.13
CA SER A 50 0.96 -1.52 7.32
C SER A 50 1.07 -2.96 7.80
N LYS A 51 2.20 -3.31 8.41
CA LYS A 51 2.39 -4.65 8.97
C LYS A 51 1.33 -4.95 10.02
N GLY A 52 0.79 -6.18 9.99
CA GLY A 52 -0.21 -6.65 10.96
C GLY A 52 -1.63 -6.17 10.71
N ALA A 53 -1.86 -5.27 9.75
CA ALA A 53 -3.20 -4.84 9.39
C ALA A 53 -3.92 -5.93 8.58
N GLU A 54 -5.19 -6.16 8.90
CA GLU A 54 -6.03 -7.13 8.20
C GLU A 54 -6.97 -6.44 7.21
N PHE A 55 -7.20 -7.12 6.10
CA PHE A 55 -8.23 -6.73 5.14
C PHE A 55 -9.60 -6.78 5.82
N HIS A 56 -10.42 -5.76 5.59
CA HIS A 56 -11.82 -5.77 6.01
C HIS A 56 -12.70 -4.97 5.05
N TRP A 57 -13.99 -5.30 5.05
CA TRP A 57 -15.01 -4.55 4.33
C TRP A 57 -15.34 -3.26 5.09
N LEU A 58 -15.40 -2.15 4.36
CA LEU A 58 -15.63 -0.84 4.96
C LEU A 58 -17.09 -0.64 5.35
N THR A 59 -17.31 0.11 6.43
CA THR A 59 -18.62 0.61 6.84
C THR A 59 -18.55 2.12 7.04
N SER A 60 -19.32 2.69 7.96
CA SER A 60 -19.35 4.13 8.22
C SER A 60 -18.29 4.60 9.23
N GLU A 61 -17.22 3.83 9.45
CA GLU A 61 -16.15 4.23 10.36
C GLU A 61 -15.45 5.54 9.95
N LYS A 62 -15.06 6.31 10.96
CA LYS A 62 -14.27 7.53 10.78
C LYS A 62 -12.79 7.19 10.69
N CYS A 63 -12.09 7.89 9.81
CA CYS A 63 -10.66 7.74 9.58
C CYS A 63 -10.02 9.11 9.36
N LEU A 64 -8.68 9.15 9.39
CA LEU A 64 -7.92 10.28 8.87
C LEU A 64 -7.38 9.97 7.49
N THR A 65 -7.50 10.89 6.56
CA THR A 65 -6.93 10.81 5.21
C THR A 65 -6.20 12.10 4.87
N LEU A 66 -5.50 12.15 3.74
CA LEU A 66 -4.86 13.37 3.27
C LEU A 66 -5.92 14.44 2.97
N ALA A 67 -5.68 15.65 3.48
CA ALA A 67 -6.53 16.79 3.17
C ALA A 67 -6.43 17.16 1.68
N LYS A 68 -7.45 17.86 1.17
CA LYS A 68 -7.47 18.32 -0.22
C LYS A 68 -6.22 19.15 -0.53
N GLY A 69 -5.60 18.86 -1.68
CA GLY A 69 -4.37 19.52 -2.13
C GLY A 69 -3.10 18.80 -1.70
N TYR A 70 -3.19 17.78 -0.84
CA TYR A 70 -2.08 16.88 -0.56
C TYR A 70 -2.25 15.57 -1.33
N ARG A 71 -1.12 14.97 -1.71
CA ARG A 71 -1.06 13.65 -2.33
C ARG A 71 0.12 12.88 -1.77
N TYR A 72 0.15 11.57 -2.00
CA TYR A 72 1.32 10.76 -1.67
C TYR A 72 2.11 10.38 -2.93
N GLU A 73 3.39 10.10 -2.72
CA GLU A 73 4.30 9.52 -3.71
C GLU A 73 4.90 8.25 -3.14
N LEU A 74 4.85 7.17 -3.92
CA LEU A 74 5.44 5.88 -3.54
C LEU A 74 6.92 5.88 -3.88
N ARG A 75 7.75 5.43 -2.93
CA ARG A 75 9.19 5.32 -3.13
C ARG A 75 9.73 3.99 -2.66
N ILE A 76 10.72 3.49 -3.39
CA ILE A 76 11.45 2.28 -3.05
C ILE A 76 12.54 2.64 -2.05
N ILE A 77 12.65 1.86 -0.99
CA ILE A 77 13.65 2.07 0.07
C ILE A 77 14.69 0.95 0.02
N GLY A 78 14.25 -0.29 -0.16
CA GLY A 78 15.12 -1.45 -0.19
C GLY A 78 15.30 -2.08 -1.58
N PRO A 79 15.82 -3.32 -1.62
CA PRO A 79 16.24 -3.94 -2.87
C PRO A 79 15.05 -4.26 -3.79
N LEU A 80 15.32 -4.14 -5.09
CA LEU A 80 14.48 -4.69 -6.14
C LEU A 80 14.72 -6.20 -6.26
N GLN A 81 13.66 -6.95 -6.48
CA GLN A 81 13.67 -8.40 -6.69
C GLN A 81 12.99 -8.75 -8.02
N GLY A 82 13.30 -9.93 -8.54
CA GLY A 82 12.62 -10.53 -9.68
C GLY A 82 13.44 -10.51 -10.99
N PRO A 83 12.83 -10.98 -12.08
CA PRO A 83 11.44 -11.45 -12.16
C PRO A 83 11.22 -12.76 -11.38
N GLY A 84 10.12 -12.87 -10.64
CA GLY A 84 9.84 -14.07 -9.84
C GLY A 84 8.53 -14.03 -9.06
N LYS A 85 8.40 -14.92 -8.07
CA LYS A 85 7.30 -14.92 -7.10
C LYS A 85 7.45 -13.71 -6.18
N THR A 86 6.37 -12.97 -5.98
CA THR A 86 6.36 -11.77 -5.13
C THR A 86 5.86 -12.07 -3.73
N GLU A 87 6.39 -11.34 -2.75
CA GLU A 87 5.89 -11.36 -1.38
C GLU A 87 4.64 -10.47 -1.26
N GLN A 88 3.66 -10.88 -0.43
CA GLN A 88 2.48 -10.07 -0.15
C GLN A 88 2.90 -8.72 0.45
N GLY A 89 2.30 -7.63 -0.02
CA GLY A 89 2.64 -6.27 0.36
C GLY A 89 3.76 -5.65 -0.49
N SER A 90 4.39 -6.42 -1.39
CA SER A 90 5.38 -5.84 -2.30
C SER A 90 4.75 -4.89 -3.31
N LEU A 91 5.46 -3.80 -3.61
CA LEU A 91 5.21 -2.98 -4.77
C LEU A 91 5.59 -3.76 -6.03
N VAL A 92 4.74 -3.74 -7.05
CA VAL A 92 4.98 -4.40 -8.34
C VAL A 92 4.65 -3.47 -9.50
N TRP A 93 5.25 -3.75 -10.66
CA TRP A 93 5.02 -2.99 -11.90
C TRP A 93 3.99 -3.68 -12.79
N CYS A 94 3.02 -2.90 -13.24
CA CYS A 94 2.11 -3.28 -14.31
C CYS A 94 2.80 -3.15 -15.68
N ASN A 95 2.25 -3.77 -16.72
CA ASN A 95 2.83 -3.71 -18.07
C ASN A 95 2.75 -2.29 -18.66
N ASP A 96 1.75 -1.51 -18.26
CA ASP A 96 1.59 -0.10 -18.63
C ASP A 96 2.52 0.87 -17.86
N GLY A 97 3.36 0.36 -16.96
CA GLY A 97 4.27 1.14 -16.13
C GLY A 97 3.66 1.71 -14.85
N THR A 98 2.36 1.49 -14.59
CA THR A 98 1.74 1.81 -13.30
C THR A 98 2.17 0.84 -12.21
N LEU A 99 1.80 1.15 -10.97
CA LEU A 99 2.17 0.37 -9.79
C LEU A 99 0.94 -0.30 -9.16
N ALA A 100 1.19 -1.46 -8.58
CA ALA A 100 0.22 -2.20 -7.77
C ALA A 100 0.88 -2.78 -6.52
N VAL A 101 0.06 -3.20 -5.55
CA VAL A 101 0.49 -3.99 -4.40
C VAL A 101 0.14 -5.45 -4.63
N ALA A 102 1.11 -6.34 -4.40
CA ALA A 102 0.88 -7.78 -4.42
C ALA A 102 0.05 -8.20 -3.20
N MET A 103 -1.12 -8.79 -3.45
CA MET A 103 -1.95 -9.44 -2.44
C MET A 103 -1.78 -10.96 -2.57
N LYS A 104 -2.34 -11.73 -1.62
CA LYS A 104 -2.15 -13.18 -1.56
C LYS A 104 -2.34 -13.91 -2.90
N ASN A 105 -3.37 -13.55 -3.67
CA ASN A 105 -3.74 -14.19 -4.93
C ASN A 105 -4.15 -13.21 -6.05
N TYR A 106 -3.94 -11.92 -5.86
CA TYR A 106 -4.34 -10.86 -6.80
C TYR A 106 -3.44 -9.64 -6.62
N PHE A 107 -3.60 -8.64 -7.48
CA PHE A 107 -2.85 -7.39 -7.40
C PHE A 107 -3.84 -6.23 -7.31
N MET A 108 -3.56 -5.27 -6.45
CA MET A 108 -4.40 -4.09 -6.28
C MET A 108 -3.65 -2.86 -6.79
N ALA A 109 -4.17 -2.23 -7.85
CA ALA A 109 -3.60 -0.99 -8.35
C ALA A 109 -3.81 0.15 -7.34
N PHE A 110 -2.96 1.17 -7.35
CA PHE A 110 -3.13 2.35 -6.50
C PHE A 110 -4.29 3.27 -6.92
N THR A 111 -4.98 2.92 -8.00
CA THR A 111 -6.33 3.43 -8.31
C THR A 111 -7.41 2.78 -7.44
N GLY A 112 -7.06 1.82 -6.57
CA GLY A 112 -8.00 1.12 -5.70
C GLY A 112 -8.84 0.05 -6.39
N VAL A 113 -8.39 -0.50 -7.53
CA VAL A 113 -9.10 -1.55 -8.28
C VAL A 113 -8.16 -2.72 -8.54
N GLU A 114 -8.68 -3.95 -8.50
CA GLU A 114 -7.90 -5.16 -8.86
C GLU A 114 -7.36 -5.02 -10.28
N THR A 115 -6.07 -5.28 -10.46
CA THR A 115 -5.42 -5.32 -11.78
C THR A 115 -4.91 -6.72 -12.10
N LYS A 116 -5.06 -7.09 -13.38
CA LYS A 116 -4.44 -8.28 -13.97
C LYS A 116 -3.32 -7.91 -14.93
N ASP A 117 -3.03 -6.62 -15.07
CA ASP A 117 -2.01 -6.10 -15.98
C ASP A 117 -0.59 -6.24 -15.39
N VAL A 118 -0.28 -7.41 -14.84
CA VAL A 118 1.05 -7.73 -14.28
C VAL A 118 1.60 -8.91 -15.07
N ASN A 119 2.89 -8.85 -15.42
CA ASN A 119 3.54 -9.93 -16.18
C ASN A 119 3.78 -11.17 -15.30
N ILE A 120 2.73 -11.93 -15.03
CA ILE A 120 2.82 -13.14 -14.22
C ILE A 120 3.52 -14.30 -14.96
N ARG A 121 3.57 -14.27 -16.30
CA ARG A 121 4.14 -15.35 -17.12
C ARG A 121 5.66 -15.28 -17.22
N ALA A 122 6.21 -14.07 -17.39
CA ALA A 122 7.66 -13.86 -17.38
C ALA A 122 8.23 -13.68 -15.96
N GLY A 123 7.36 -13.62 -14.95
CA GLY A 123 7.69 -13.27 -13.57
C GLY A 123 7.65 -11.76 -13.34
N THR A 124 7.46 -11.37 -12.08
CA THR A 124 7.17 -9.98 -11.70
C THR A 124 8.38 -9.36 -11.01
N PHE A 125 8.74 -8.13 -11.38
CA PHE A 125 9.67 -7.30 -10.60
C PHE A 125 8.95 -6.74 -9.39
N SER A 126 9.62 -6.72 -8.24
CA SER A 126 8.99 -6.29 -6.99
C SER A 126 9.95 -5.59 -6.02
N ALA A 127 9.39 -4.78 -5.13
CA ALA A 127 10.09 -4.19 -4.00
C ALA A 127 9.26 -4.42 -2.72
N PHE A 128 9.78 -5.17 -1.76
CA PHE A 128 9.07 -5.40 -0.48
C PHE A 128 9.28 -4.25 0.52
N HIS A 129 10.41 -3.55 0.45
CA HIS A 129 10.69 -2.40 1.30
C HIS A 129 10.48 -1.10 0.53
N TRP A 130 9.36 -0.44 0.81
CA TRP A 130 8.91 0.78 0.15
C TRP A 130 8.07 1.62 1.12
N GLY A 131 7.80 2.87 0.78
CA GLY A 131 6.96 3.74 1.60
C GLY A 131 6.27 4.81 0.78
N ALA A 132 5.48 5.63 1.46
CA ALA A 132 4.80 6.76 0.85
C ALA A 132 5.21 8.09 1.51
N TRP A 133 5.51 9.11 0.71
CA TRP A 133 5.84 10.46 1.17
C TRP A 133 4.73 11.42 0.80
N VAL A 134 4.47 12.41 1.65
CA VAL A 134 3.40 13.40 1.40
C VAL A 134 3.97 14.60 0.65
N LEU A 135 3.28 14.96 -0.42
CA LEU A 135 3.54 16.13 -1.24
C LEU A 135 2.37 17.11 -1.10
N ASP A 136 2.67 18.41 -1.12
CA ASP A 136 1.67 19.47 -1.25
C ASP A 136 1.18 19.64 -2.70
N ALA A 137 0.35 20.65 -2.93
CA ALA A 137 -0.28 20.93 -4.21
C ALA A 137 0.73 21.29 -5.31
N ASP A 138 1.88 21.84 -4.93
CA ASP A 138 2.97 22.20 -5.84
C ASP A 138 3.91 21.00 -6.09
N GLY A 139 3.62 19.85 -5.49
CA GLY A 139 4.45 18.64 -5.57
C GLY A 139 5.67 18.69 -4.67
N LYS A 140 5.75 19.66 -3.74
CA LYS A 140 6.86 19.75 -2.80
C LYS A 140 6.60 18.82 -1.62
N GLU A 141 7.65 18.12 -1.23
CA GLU A 141 7.63 17.30 -0.03
C GLU A 141 7.44 18.16 1.23
N ILE A 142 6.49 17.75 2.06
CA ILE A 142 6.16 18.46 3.30
C ILE A 142 6.82 17.86 4.54
N SER A 143 7.46 16.70 4.40
CA SER A 143 8.21 16.01 5.45
C SER A 143 9.25 15.05 4.87
N PRO A 144 10.47 15.01 5.43
CA PRO A 144 11.50 14.04 5.04
C PRO A 144 11.13 12.61 5.42
N ASP A 145 10.26 12.44 6.42
CA ASP A 145 9.83 11.12 6.89
C ASP A 145 8.66 10.60 6.06
N PRO A 146 8.60 9.27 5.78
CA PRO A 146 7.46 8.67 5.13
C PRO A 146 6.20 8.71 6.01
N LEU A 147 5.05 8.80 5.36
CA LEU A 147 3.71 8.62 5.94
C LEU A 147 3.55 7.22 6.54
N PHE A 148 4.03 6.21 5.80
CA PHE A 148 4.11 4.81 6.21
C PHE A 148 5.22 4.10 5.44
N VAL A 149 5.68 2.99 6.01
CA VAL A 149 6.70 2.11 5.42
C VAL A 149 6.22 0.67 5.46
N ILE A 150 6.39 -0.04 4.36
CA ILE A 150 6.21 -1.49 4.24
C ILE A 150 7.57 -2.15 4.28
N GLY A 151 7.71 -3.30 4.95
CA GLY A 151 8.94 -4.09 4.92
C GLY A 151 10.11 -3.53 5.73
N ALA A 152 9.86 -2.61 6.67
CA ALA A 152 10.90 -2.01 7.53
C ALA A 152 11.64 -3.02 8.44
N ASP A 153 11.05 -4.18 8.69
CA ASP A 153 11.60 -5.19 9.63
C ASP A 153 12.53 -6.23 8.96
N ALA A 154 13.01 -5.99 7.74
CA ALA A 154 13.89 -6.95 7.04
C ALA A 154 15.33 -7.00 7.58
N GLU A 155 15.64 -6.33 8.70
CA GLU A 155 16.91 -6.49 9.44
C GLU A 155 16.75 -7.40 10.67
N ASN A 156 16.30 -8.66 10.50
CA ASN A 156 16.66 -9.73 11.46
C ASN A 156 16.39 -11.17 10.99
N THR A 157 16.70 -11.54 9.74
CA THR A 157 16.93 -12.96 9.42
C THR A 157 18.35 -13.32 9.82
N GLY A 158 18.54 -13.46 11.14
CA GLY A 158 19.78 -13.91 11.76
C GLY A 158 20.30 -15.18 11.08
N ILE A 159 21.52 -15.07 10.56
CA ILE A 159 22.38 -16.19 10.21
C ILE A 159 22.63 -16.98 11.50
N HIS A 160 21.80 -17.99 11.79
CA HIS A 160 22.23 -19.04 12.69
C HIS A 160 23.22 -19.92 11.93
N ALA A 161 24.49 -19.51 11.99
CA ALA A 161 25.61 -20.39 11.78
C ALA A 161 25.42 -21.62 12.68
N LYS A 162 25.21 -22.79 12.05
CA LYS A 162 25.31 -24.07 12.73
C LYS A 162 26.74 -24.22 13.27
N ALA A 163 26.95 -23.89 14.53
CA ALA A 163 28.04 -24.46 15.29
C ALA A 163 27.70 -25.94 15.51
N ARG A 164 28.33 -26.82 14.73
CA ARG A 164 28.41 -28.25 15.06
C ARG A 164 29.34 -28.37 16.27
N THR A 165 28.78 -28.77 17.41
CA THR A 165 29.52 -29.49 18.46
C THR A 165 29.90 -30.87 17.97
#